data_AF-A7RL86-F1
#
_entry.id   AF-A7RL86-F1
#
_cell.length_a   1.000
_cell.length_b   1.000
_cell.length_c   1.000
_cell.angle_alpha   90.00
_cell.angle_beta   90.00
_cell.angle_gamma   90.00
#
_symmetry.space_group_name_H-M   'P 1'
#
loop_
_entity.id
_entity.type
_entity.pdbx_description
1 polymer ?
#
loop_
_entity_poly.entity_id
_entity_poly.type
_entity_poly.pdbx_seq_one_letter_code
_entity_poly.pdbx_strand_id
1 'polypeptide(L)'
;MNVSFQVYEDTAGASTAMAWWIIGLLALIEVVCVVGNSKVLARSASEVIYPERLHARRGIRDLSTATEKGHEDEASFSLKAFQKDIILDAKRNKELIHPSFSLRHYAKDGSELLSEVSPDHCHYQGSIRGVPDSLVVLHTCSGLKGIIDDGENTYNIEPHDDSAV
;
A
#
# COMPACT_ATOMS: atom_id res chain seq x y z
N MET A 1 13.63 8.87 -1.71
CA MET A 1 12.57 9.37 -0.79
C MET A 1 12.34 8.33 0.29
N ASN A 2 11.92 8.76 1.48
CA ASN A 2 11.39 7.91 2.53
C ASN A 2 9.86 7.75 2.37
N VAL A 3 9.33 6.66 2.89
CA VAL A 3 7.89 6.40 2.95
C VAL A 3 7.50 5.89 4.33
N SER A 4 6.31 6.23 4.76
CA SER A 4 5.66 5.60 5.91
C SER A 4 5.06 4.27 5.46
N PHE A 5 5.47 3.20 6.11
CA PHE A 5 4.99 1.84 5.88
C PHE A 5 4.13 1.42 7.07
N GLN A 6 2.82 1.31 6.86
CA GLN A 6 1.82 1.12 7.92
C GLN A 6 1.16 -0.24 7.77
N VAL A 7 1.05 -1.00 8.87
CA VAL A 7 0.30 -2.27 8.90
C VAL A 7 -1.13 -1.99 9.33
N TYR A 8 -2.07 -2.54 8.56
CA TYR A 8 -3.46 -2.72 8.92
C TYR A 8 -3.68 -4.22 9.16
N GLU A 9 -3.85 -4.61 10.43
CA GLU A 9 -4.27 -5.97 10.77
C GLU A 9 -5.75 -6.15 10.41
N ASP A 10 -6.04 -7.01 9.43
CA ASP A 10 -7.40 -7.42 9.11
C ASP A 10 -7.91 -8.35 10.23
N THR A 11 -8.93 -7.92 10.96
CA THR A 11 -9.59 -8.75 11.99
C THR A 11 -10.51 -9.80 11.33
N ALA A 12 -9.93 -10.70 10.53
CA ALA A 12 -10.66 -11.84 9.98
C ALA A 12 -10.77 -12.95 11.05
N GLY A 13 -11.85 -12.87 11.84
CA GLY A 13 -12.55 -13.99 12.48
C GLY A 13 -11.70 -15.08 13.16
N ALA A 14 -11.47 -14.92 14.47
CA ALA A 14 -10.99 -16.02 15.32
C ALA A 14 -11.92 -17.25 15.21
N SER A 15 -11.38 -18.37 14.73
CA SER A 15 -12.07 -19.67 14.67
C SER A 15 -12.32 -20.19 16.09
N THR A 16 -13.58 -20.16 16.52
CA THR A 16 -14.04 -20.61 17.83
C THR A 16 -14.14 -22.14 17.91
N ALA A 17 -13.03 -22.87 17.76
CA ALA A 17 -13.05 -24.34 17.83
C ALA A 17 -12.30 -24.94 19.04
N MET A 18 -11.65 -24.12 19.87
CA MET A 18 -10.92 -24.60 21.07
C MET A 18 -11.66 -24.26 22.39
N ALA A 19 -12.86 -23.70 22.32
CA ALA A 19 -13.56 -23.07 23.44
C ALA A 19 -14.14 -24.04 24.50
N TRP A 20 -14.19 -25.35 24.28
CA TRP A 20 -14.91 -26.25 25.18
C TRP A 20 -14.07 -26.93 26.27
N TRP A 21 -12.73 -26.90 26.16
CA TRP A 21 -11.86 -27.44 27.21
C TRP A 21 -11.45 -26.41 28.26
N ILE A 22 -11.65 -25.11 27.98
CA ILE A 22 -11.19 -24.01 28.84
C ILE A 22 -12.32 -23.48 29.75
N ILE A 23 -13.60 -23.71 29.43
CA ILE A 23 -14.76 -23.27 30.25
C ILE A 23 -14.70 -23.80 31.69
N GLY A 24 -14.12 -24.98 31.91
CA GLY A 24 -13.94 -25.56 33.25
C GLY A 24 -12.84 -24.90 34.11
N LEU A 25 -11.89 -24.19 33.48
CA LEU A 25 -10.76 -23.53 34.16
C LEU A 25 -10.88 -21.98 34.14
N LEU A 26 -11.69 -21.43 33.22
CA LEU A 26 -11.92 -19.99 33.03
C LEU A 26 -12.84 -19.34 34.08
N ALA A 27 -13.64 -20.09 34.83
CA ALA A 27 -14.56 -19.50 35.82
C ALA A 27 -13.86 -18.74 36.96
N LEU A 28 -12.54 -18.92 37.14
CA LEU A 28 -11.71 -18.17 38.09
C LEU A 28 -10.95 -16.98 37.47
N ILE A 29 -10.85 -16.92 36.14
CA ILE A 29 -10.14 -15.85 35.42
C ILE A 29 -11.10 -14.71 35.01
N GLU A 30 -12.40 -15.01 34.88
CA GLU A 30 -13.48 -14.05 34.54
C GLU A 30 -13.52 -12.78 35.43
N VAL A 31 -13.03 -12.82 36.67
CA VAL A 31 -13.07 -11.65 37.57
C VAL A 31 -12.03 -10.58 37.20
N VAL A 32 -10.91 -10.94 36.54
CA VAL A 32 -9.86 -9.98 36.18
C VAL A 32 -10.14 -9.29 34.85
N CYS A 33 -10.77 -9.99 33.89
CA CYS A 33 -11.05 -9.42 32.57
C CYS A 33 -12.22 -8.42 32.56
N VAL A 34 -13.22 -8.55 33.45
CA VAL A 34 -14.43 -7.70 33.42
C VAL A 34 -14.18 -6.24 33.84
N VAL A 35 -13.07 -5.93 34.51
CA VAL A 35 -12.71 -4.53 34.86
C VAL A 35 -11.89 -3.85 33.75
N GLY A 36 -11.37 -4.60 32.78
CA GLY A 36 -10.68 -4.06 31.63
C GLY A 36 -11.62 -3.94 30.44
N ASN A 37 -12.03 -2.72 30.08
CA ASN A 37 -12.57 -2.44 28.74
C ASN A 37 -11.47 -2.73 27.70
N SER A 38 -11.27 -4.00 27.33
CA SER A 38 -10.41 -4.39 26.24
C SER A 38 -11.15 -4.13 24.93
N LYS A 39 -11.21 -2.86 24.53
CA LYS A 39 -11.01 -2.61 23.11
C LYS A 39 -9.63 -3.16 22.81
N VAL A 40 -9.57 -4.34 22.19
CA VAL A 40 -8.34 -4.79 21.52
C VAL A 40 -7.99 -3.66 20.57
N LEU A 41 -7.00 -2.84 20.95
CA LEU A 41 -6.49 -1.82 20.07
C LEU A 41 -5.82 -2.57 18.93
N ALA A 42 -6.47 -2.62 17.78
CA ALA A 42 -5.84 -2.98 16.52
C ALA A 42 -4.50 -2.22 16.47
N ARG A 43 -3.39 -2.96 16.51
CA ARG A 43 -2.08 -2.33 16.71
C ARG A 43 -1.62 -1.83 15.35
N SER A 44 -2.03 -0.62 14.98
CA SER A 44 -1.52 0.07 13.80
C SER A 44 -0.03 0.39 14.01
N ALA A 45 0.85 -0.50 13.55
CA ALA A 45 2.28 -0.27 13.58
C ALA A 45 2.71 0.50 12.32
N SER A 46 3.54 1.52 12.48
CA SER A 46 4.09 2.31 11.37
C SER A 46 5.60 2.40 11.48
N GLU A 47 6.30 2.23 10.36
CA GLU A 47 7.75 2.35 10.25
C GLU A 47 8.11 3.24 9.07
N VAL A 48 9.03 4.20 9.26
CA VAL A 48 9.55 5.01 8.16
C VAL A 48 10.71 4.26 7.53
N ILE A 49 10.57 3.96 6.24
CA ILE A 49 11.53 3.14 5.49
C ILE A 49 12.07 3.88 4.28
N TYR A 50 13.14 3.34 3.70
CA TYR A 50 13.79 3.88 2.51
C TYR A 50 13.71 2.85 1.38
N PRO A 51 12.68 2.93 0.52
CA PRO A 51 12.55 2.02 -0.61
C PRO A 51 13.68 2.21 -1.61
N GLU A 52 13.97 1.16 -2.37
CA GLU A 52 14.86 1.24 -3.53
C GLU A 52 14.16 0.68 -4.76
N ARG A 53 14.22 1.40 -5.87
CA ARG A 53 13.73 0.87 -7.15
C ARG A 53 14.83 0.01 -7.77
N LEU A 54 14.49 -1.22 -8.11
CA LEU A 54 15.40 -2.17 -8.73
C LEU A 54 15.35 -1.97 -10.24
N HIS A 55 16.40 -1.40 -10.82
CA HIS A 55 16.56 -1.28 -12.27
C HIS A 55 17.73 -2.16 -12.73
N ALA A 56 17.72 -2.58 -14.00
CA ALA A 56 18.45 -3.70 -14.60
C ALA A 56 19.94 -3.91 -14.24
N ARG A 57 20.63 -2.95 -13.60
CA ARG A 57 22.00 -3.13 -13.05
C ARG A 57 22.32 -2.37 -11.75
N ARG A 58 21.43 -1.56 -11.17
CA ARG A 58 21.65 -0.84 -9.90
C ARG A 58 20.33 -0.59 -9.16
N GLY A 59 20.37 -0.67 -7.83
CA GLY A 59 19.35 -0.05 -6.99
C GLY A 59 19.46 1.47 -7.09
N ILE A 60 18.38 2.13 -7.47
CA ILE A 60 18.31 3.59 -7.59
C ILE A 60 17.37 4.07 -6.46
N ARG A 61 17.82 5.07 -5.69
CA ARG A 61 17.02 5.70 -4.61
C ARG A 61 15.91 6.62 -5.11
N ASP A 62 15.91 6.87 -6.41
CA ASP A 62 14.81 7.49 -7.14
C ASP A 62 13.73 6.43 -7.42
N LEU A 63 12.57 6.66 -6.80
CA LEU A 63 11.40 5.79 -6.92
C LEU A 63 10.53 6.15 -8.13
N SER A 64 10.86 7.25 -8.81
CA SER A 64 10.15 7.67 -10.01
C SER A 64 10.31 6.63 -11.12
N THR A 65 9.20 6.35 -11.78
CA THR A 65 9.17 5.56 -13.03
C THR A 65 9.04 6.46 -14.25
N ALA A 66 9.12 7.79 -14.07
CA ALA A 66 9.00 8.75 -15.16
C ALA A 66 10.24 8.70 -16.08
N THR A 67 9.97 8.86 -17.37
CA THR A 67 10.92 8.88 -18.47
C THR A 67 10.50 9.97 -19.46
N GLU A 68 11.32 10.24 -20.48
CA GLU A 68 10.96 11.19 -21.55
C GLU A 68 9.66 10.80 -22.30
N LYS A 69 9.24 9.53 -22.24
CA LYS A 69 8.07 8.99 -22.93
C LYS A 69 6.89 8.67 -22.01
N GLY A 70 6.88 9.20 -20.79
CA GLY A 70 5.92 8.85 -19.73
C GLY A 70 6.52 7.82 -18.77
N HIS A 71 5.75 6.85 -18.29
CA HIS A 71 6.21 5.92 -17.25
C HIS A 71 6.74 4.56 -17.77
N GLU A 72 7.67 3.94 -17.05
CA GLU A 72 8.14 2.56 -17.28
C GLU A 72 6.96 1.55 -17.19
N ASP A 73 6.95 0.54 -18.06
CA ASP A 73 5.87 -0.47 -18.11
C ASP A 73 5.93 -1.48 -16.95
N GLU A 74 7.12 -1.73 -16.42
CA GLU A 74 7.38 -2.65 -15.32
C GLU A 74 8.38 -2.00 -14.37
N ALA A 75 8.15 -2.15 -13.08
CA ALA A 75 9.02 -1.62 -12.04
C ALA A 75 9.03 -2.56 -10.83
N SER A 76 10.20 -2.74 -10.23
CA SER A 76 10.34 -3.50 -8.99
C SER A 76 10.84 -2.60 -7.87
N PHE A 77 10.30 -2.79 -6.67
CA PHE A 77 10.65 -2.01 -5.48
C PHE A 77 11.08 -2.93 -4.34
N SER A 78 12.21 -2.61 -3.72
CA SER A 78 12.71 -3.27 -2.52
C SER A 78 12.32 -2.46 -1.29
N LEU A 79 11.61 -3.08 -0.36
CA LEU A 79 11.13 -2.50 0.89
C LEU A 79 11.70 -3.30 2.05
N LYS A 80 12.26 -2.61 3.04
CA LYS A 80 12.77 -3.21 4.27
C LYS A 80 12.01 -2.61 5.43
N ALA A 81 11.08 -3.38 6.01
CA ALA A 81 10.20 -2.94 7.08
C ALA A 81 9.87 -4.11 7.99
N PHE A 82 9.69 -3.87 9.29
CA PHE A 82 9.27 -4.89 10.25
C PHE A 82 10.13 -6.17 10.22
N GLN A 83 11.44 -6.02 9.98
CA GLN A 83 12.40 -7.12 9.82
C GLN A 83 12.11 -8.05 8.63
N LYS A 84 11.24 -7.66 7.70
CA LYS A 84 10.97 -8.32 6.44
C LYS A 84 11.66 -7.55 5.29
N ASP A 85 12.28 -8.31 4.39
CA ASP A 85 12.76 -7.81 3.10
C ASP A 85 11.74 -8.22 2.03
N ILE A 86 11.01 -7.24 1.49
CA ILE A 86 9.91 -7.45 0.56
C ILE A 86 10.30 -6.87 -0.80
N ILE A 87 10.11 -7.64 -1.88
CA ILE A 87 10.27 -7.15 -3.25
C ILE A 87 8.90 -7.13 -3.91
N LEU A 88 8.48 -5.95 -4.35
CA LEU A 88 7.27 -5.78 -5.14
C LEU A 88 7.63 -5.84 -6.61
N ASP A 89 6.91 -6.65 -7.38
CA ASP A 89 6.97 -6.67 -8.83
C ASP A 89 5.67 -6.09 -9.38
N ALA A 90 5.76 -4.92 -10.01
CA ALA A 90 4.60 -4.14 -10.41
C ALA A 90 4.62 -3.83 -11.90
N LYS A 91 3.46 -3.98 -12.55
CA LYS A 91 3.25 -3.68 -13.96
C LYS A 91 2.28 -2.53 -14.11
N ARG A 92 2.60 -1.60 -15.01
CA ARG A 92 1.77 -0.44 -15.29
C ARG A 92 0.39 -0.90 -15.74
N ASN A 93 -0.64 -0.40 -15.05
CA ASN A 93 -2.01 -0.67 -15.40
C ASN A 93 -2.42 0.24 -16.56
N LYS A 94 -2.58 -0.35 -17.75
CA LYS A 94 -2.97 0.35 -18.99
C LYS A 94 -4.49 0.37 -19.21
N GLU A 95 -5.26 -0.25 -18.32
CA GLU A 95 -6.71 -0.42 -18.45
C GLU A 95 -7.52 0.54 -17.57
N LEU A 96 -6.92 1.06 -16.49
CA LEU A 96 -7.59 2.01 -15.59
C LEU A 96 -8.08 3.28 -16.28
N ILE A 97 -7.35 3.74 -17.29
CA ILE A 97 -7.68 4.96 -18.04
C ILE A 97 -7.81 4.58 -19.50
N HIS A 98 -9.05 4.62 -19.99
CA HIS A 98 -9.34 4.26 -21.37
C HIS A 98 -8.60 5.21 -22.33
N PRO A 99 -8.04 4.74 -23.45
CA PRO A 99 -7.32 5.58 -24.41
C PRO A 99 -8.15 6.76 -24.97
N SER A 100 -9.48 6.68 -24.90
CA SER A 100 -10.40 7.74 -25.33
C SER A 100 -10.86 8.67 -24.19
N PHE A 101 -10.19 8.63 -23.03
CA PHE A 101 -10.52 9.54 -21.94
C PHE A 101 -10.21 10.99 -22.33
N SER A 102 -11.17 11.90 -22.08
CA SER A 102 -11.02 13.33 -22.34
C SER A 102 -11.45 14.12 -21.12
N LEU A 103 -10.58 14.98 -20.59
CA LEU A 103 -10.90 15.87 -19.48
C LEU A 103 -11.37 17.23 -20.00
N ARG A 104 -12.49 17.74 -19.47
CA ARG A 104 -13.04 19.05 -19.83
C ARG A 104 -12.98 19.95 -18.61
N HIS A 105 -12.31 21.09 -18.73
CA HIS A 105 -12.29 22.10 -17.69
C HIS A 105 -13.21 23.25 -18.11
N TYR A 106 -13.90 23.87 -17.15
CA TYR A 106 -14.71 25.05 -17.41
C TYR A 106 -14.16 26.21 -16.60
N ALA A 107 -13.97 27.36 -17.24
CA ALA A 107 -13.62 28.59 -16.57
C ALA A 107 -14.83 29.15 -15.80
N LYS A 108 -14.60 30.11 -14.90
CA LYS A 108 -15.66 30.72 -14.07
C LYS A 108 -16.75 31.43 -14.88
N ASP A 109 -16.43 31.84 -16.11
CA ASP A 109 -17.38 32.46 -17.04
C ASP A 109 -18.18 31.43 -17.86
N GLY A 110 -17.97 30.13 -17.62
CA GLY A 110 -18.64 29.03 -18.31
C GLY A 110 -18.00 28.62 -19.63
N SER A 111 -16.90 29.27 -20.05
CA SER A 111 -16.15 28.86 -21.23
C SER A 111 -15.45 27.52 -21.01
N GLU A 112 -15.49 26.64 -22.01
CA GLU A 112 -14.84 25.32 -21.96
C GLU A 112 -13.35 25.49 -22.30
N LEU A 113 -12.49 25.23 -21.32
CA LEU A 113 -11.07 24.97 -21.50
C LEU A 113 -10.92 23.49 -21.86
N LEU A 114 -11.05 23.19 -23.15
CA LEU A 114 -10.72 21.87 -23.67
C LEU A 114 -9.20 21.68 -23.50
N SER A 115 -8.81 20.81 -22.59
CA SER A 115 -7.44 20.35 -22.49
C SER A 115 -7.47 18.85 -22.72
N GLU A 116 -7.04 18.40 -23.89
CA GLU A 116 -6.78 16.98 -24.17
C GLU A 116 -5.56 16.53 -23.37
N VAL A 117 -5.66 16.56 -22.04
CA VAL A 117 -4.65 15.98 -21.18
C VAL A 117 -5.02 14.52 -21.03
N SER A 118 -4.24 13.64 -21.66
CA SER A 118 -4.19 12.26 -21.23
C SER A 118 -3.71 12.27 -19.77
N PRO A 119 -4.49 11.72 -18.82
CA PRO A 119 -4.03 11.59 -17.45
C PRO A 119 -2.70 10.86 -17.42
N ASP A 120 -1.90 11.13 -16.40
CA ASP A 120 -0.60 10.48 -16.28
C ASP A 120 -0.77 9.00 -15.91
N HIS A 121 -0.29 8.09 -16.76
CA HIS A 121 -0.43 6.65 -16.57
C HIS A 121 0.68 6.14 -15.64
N CYS A 122 0.61 6.54 -14.36
CA CYS A 122 1.59 6.22 -13.32
C CYS A 122 1.09 5.13 -12.34
N HIS A 123 -0.03 4.46 -12.64
CA HIS A 123 -0.66 3.46 -11.79
C HIS A 123 -0.15 2.06 -12.13
N TYR A 124 0.10 1.26 -11.10
CA TYR A 124 0.68 -0.08 -11.22
C TYR A 124 -0.09 -1.09 -10.40
N GLN A 125 -0.12 -2.33 -10.89
CA GLN A 125 -0.62 -3.49 -10.17
C GLN A 125 0.38 -4.64 -10.26
N GLY A 126 0.41 -5.51 -9.26
CA GLY A 126 1.33 -6.63 -9.25
C GLY A 126 1.23 -7.47 -8.00
N SER A 127 2.36 -8.06 -7.59
CA SER A 127 2.42 -8.99 -6.47
C SER A 127 3.75 -8.87 -5.73
N ILE A 128 3.81 -9.45 -4.54
CA ILE A 128 5.06 -9.64 -3.81
C ILE A 128 5.80 -10.83 -4.43
N ARG A 129 7.09 -10.64 -4.73
CA ARG A 129 7.93 -11.67 -5.33
C ARG A 129 8.00 -12.90 -4.43
N GLY A 130 7.59 -14.05 -4.96
CA GLY A 130 7.65 -15.33 -4.26
C GLY A 130 6.51 -15.58 -3.27
N VAL A 131 5.53 -14.68 -3.14
CA VAL A 131 4.32 -14.87 -2.34
C VAL A 131 3.12 -15.04 -3.29
N PRO A 132 2.60 -16.27 -3.46
CA PRO A 132 1.41 -16.51 -4.27
C PRO A 132 0.22 -15.71 -3.78
N ASP A 133 -0.69 -15.33 -4.69
CA ASP A 133 -1.95 -14.65 -4.41
C ASP A 133 -1.84 -13.28 -3.69
N SER A 134 -0.62 -12.78 -3.47
CA SER A 134 -0.39 -11.42 -2.97
C SER A 134 -0.78 -10.37 -3.99
N LEU A 135 -1.27 -9.23 -3.50
CA LEU A 135 -1.73 -8.11 -4.31
C LEU A 135 -0.92 -6.85 -3.99
N VAL A 136 -0.51 -6.15 -5.02
CA VAL A 136 0.17 -4.86 -4.92
C VAL A 136 -0.53 -3.88 -5.82
N VAL A 137 -0.95 -2.73 -5.29
CA VAL A 137 -1.53 -1.61 -6.04
C VAL A 137 -0.78 -0.34 -5.68
N LEU A 138 -0.06 0.24 -6.65
CA LEU A 138 0.82 1.38 -6.42
C LEU A 138 0.54 2.51 -7.42
N HIS A 139 0.96 3.73 -7.07
CA HIS A 139 1.15 4.80 -8.03
C HIS A 139 2.43 5.58 -7.73
N THR A 140 3.01 6.17 -8.78
CA THR A 140 4.29 6.90 -8.71
C THR A 140 4.19 8.37 -9.16
N CYS A 141 2.98 8.87 -9.41
CA CYS A 141 2.74 10.24 -9.93
C CYS A 141 3.35 11.34 -9.06
N SER A 142 3.41 11.15 -7.74
CA SER A 142 3.94 12.15 -6.80
C SER A 142 4.62 11.44 -5.62
N GLY A 143 5.60 10.60 -5.97
CA GLY A 143 6.23 9.68 -5.02
C GLY A 143 5.53 8.32 -4.99
N LEU A 144 6.11 7.38 -4.25
CA LEU A 144 5.60 6.01 -4.14
C LEU A 144 4.49 5.94 -3.09
N LYS A 145 3.29 5.58 -3.52
CA LYS A 145 2.13 5.38 -2.65
C LYS A 145 1.33 4.17 -3.09
N GLY A 146 0.68 3.48 -2.15
CA GLY A 146 -0.23 2.39 -2.49
C GLY A 146 -0.46 1.38 -1.38
N ILE A 147 -1.11 0.28 -1.75
CA ILE A 147 -1.54 -0.79 -0.84
C ILE A 147 -0.85 -2.09 -1.26
N ILE A 148 -0.43 -2.88 -0.27
CA ILE A 148 0.12 -4.22 -0.45
C ILE A 148 -0.68 -5.17 0.45
N ASP A 149 -1.04 -6.32 -0.08
CA ASP A 149 -1.64 -7.42 0.68
C ASP A 149 -0.73 -8.64 0.53
N ASP A 150 -0.19 -9.15 1.64
CA ASP A 150 0.64 -10.37 1.66
C ASP A 150 -0.16 -11.65 1.93
N GLY A 151 -1.48 -11.55 2.03
CA GLY A 151 -2.41 -12.64 2.35
C GLY A 151 -2.68 -12.81 3.85
N GLU A 152 -1.84 -12.22 4.70
CA GLU A 152 -2.04 -12.18 6.16
C GLU A 152 -2.40 -10.78 6.64
N ASN A 153 -1.75 -9.77 6.09
CA ASN A 153 -1.90 -8.38 6.48
C ASN A 153 -1.95 -7.46 5.26
N THR A 154 -2.70 -6.38 5.43
CA THR A 154 -2.71 -5.28 4.47
C THR A 154 -1.75 -4.18 4.94
N TYR A 155 -0.92 -3.66 4.04
CA TYR A 155 0.04 -2.60 4.28
C TYR A 155 -0.29 -1.37 3.42
N ASN A 156 -0.10 -0.19 3.97
CA ASN A 156 -0.19 1.08 3.23
C ASN A 156 1.19 1.74 3.15
N ILE A 157 1.52 2.25 1.97
CA ILE A 157 2.72 3.02 1.70
C ILE A 157 2.30 4.44 1.40
N GLU A 158 2.86 5.41 2.11
CA GLU A 158 2.66 6.83 1.81
C GLU A 158 3.99 7.59 1.85
N PRO A 159 4.17 8.63 1.02
CA PRO A 159 5.29 9.55 1.17
C PRO A 159 5.37 10.09 2.60
N HIS A 160 6.57 10.11 3.17
CA HIS A 160 6.79 10.71 4.48
C HIS A 160 7.19 12.17 4.30
N ASP A 161 6.41 13.09 4.85
CA ASP A 161 6.72 14.52 4.84
C ASP A 161 7.60 14.87 6.04
N ASP A 162 8.90 15.11 5.78
CA ASP A 162 9.85 15.58 6.80
C ASP A 162 9.60 17.04 7.26
N SER A 163 8.63 17.74 6.65
CA SER A 163 8.29 19.15 6.86
C SER A 163 7.19 19.40 7.91
N ALA A 164 6.70 18.35 8.59
CA ALA A 164 5.71 18.45 9.66
C ALA A 164 6.30 18.79 11.04
N VAL A 165 7.40 19.55 11.09
CA VAL A 165 8.07 20.01 12.32
C VAL A 165 8.12 21.53 12.39
#